data_AF-A0A5C8UD73-F1
#
_entry.id   AF-A0A5C8UD73-F1
#
_cell.length_a   1.000
_cell.length_b   1.000
_cell.length_c   1.000
_cell.angle_alpha   90.00
_cell.angle_beta   90.00
_cell.angle_gamma   90.00
#
_symmetry.space_group_name_H-M   'P 1'
#
loop_
_entity.id
_entity.type
_entity.pdbx_description
1 polymer ?
#
loop_
_entity_poly.entity_id
_entity_poly.type
_entity_poly.pdbx_seq_one_letter_code
_entity_poly.pdbx_strand_id
1 'polypeptide(L)'
;MSDPTDRPEPTDAASPQAASLHAPVARLLRPLVRLFVARGITFPALTDLLRELYVNVAEYDFALAGKEQTDSRVTLLTGIHRKEVRRLRGAGAPVSQLPGVVSRTSRIIARWIAAPEFTDGQGRPLPLPRLAEEAGPSFEALVAGVTRDVRPRAVLDEWLDRGLAVLDDQGRVVLLEGAYLPRGGGEPQFSCFGRNLHDHVAAAVENIMGKAPRFLERAVHFDGLSQTLAERLEARGREIAMDALRQANAEADAACIDDPGGTHRWNFGIYVFREETPPAITPPAPVATA
;
A
#
# COMPACT_ATOMS: atom_id res chain seq x y z
N MET A 1 52.33 36.75 -0.66
CA MET A 1 51.35 36.52 0.42
C MET A 1 50.21 35.77 -0.20
N SER A 2 49.99 34.56 0.30
CA SER A 2 49.19 33.49 -0.29
C SER A 2 47.70 33.74 -0.13
N ASP A 3 46.91 33.31 -1.12
CA ASP A 3 45.66 32.63 -0.81
C ASP A 3 45.50 31.43 -1.76
N PRO A 4 45.85 30.21 -1.33
CA PRO A 4 45.72 29.02 -2.14
C PRO A 4 44.75 28.06 -1.45
N THR A 5 43.45 28.35 -1.38
CA THR A 5 42.45 27.30 -1.09
C THR A 5 41.05 27.68 -1.58
N ASP A 6 40.86 27.73 -2.89
CA ASP A 6 39.55 27.42 -3.47
C ASP A 6 39.67 26.11 -4.23
N ARG A 7 39.71 25.03 -3.46
CA ARG A 7 39.65 23.67 -3.98
C ARG A 7 38.15 23.34 -3.99
N PRO A 8 37.53 23.08 -5.15
CA PRO A 8 36.11 22.76 -5.18
C PRO A 8 35.88 21.55 -4.27
N GLU A 9 34.95 21.69 -3.31
CA GLU A 9 34.51 20.57 -2.50
C GLU A 9 34.11 19.42 -3.44
N PRO A 10 34.50 18.17 -3.15
CA PRO A 10 34.09 17.04 -3.96
C PRO A 10 32.57 16.95 -3.84
N THR A 11 31.88 17.45 -4.87
CA THR A 11 30.46 17.14 -5.06
C THR A 11 30.39 15.63 -5.13
N ASP A 12 29.72 15.03 -4.16
CA ASP A 12 29.51 13.60 -4.03
C ASP A 12 28.75 13.13 -5.29
N ALA A 13 29.51 12.82 -6.34
CA ALA A 13 28.96 12.48 -7.64
C ALA A 13 28.30 11.12 -7.50
N ALA A 14 26.99 11.14 -7.31
CA ALA A 14 26.15 9.95 -7.24
C ALA A 14 26.52 8.98 -8.37
N SER A 15 26.61 7.70 -8.06
CA SER A 15 26.98 6.68 -9.04
C SER A 15 26.06 6.76 -10.28
N PRO A 16 26.52 6.36 -11.49
CA PRO A 16 25.68 6.39 -12.70
C PRO A 16 24.34 5.66 -12.54
N GLN A 17 24.31 4.64 -11.67
CA GLN A 17 23.11 3.90 -11.30
C GLN A 17 22.21 4.68 -10.32
N ALA A 18 22.77 5.46 -9.40
CA ALA A 18 21.99 6.38 -8.57
C ALA A 18 21.41 7.54 -9.41
N ALA A 19 22.16 8.05 -10.40
CA ALA A 19 21.68 9.09 -11.31
C ALA A 19 20.50 8.61 -12.17
N SER A 20 20.52 7.36 -12.65
CA SER A 20 19.42 6.79 -13.45
C SER A 20 18.15 6.54 -12.64
N LEU A 21 18.24 6.41 -11.30
CA LEU A 21 17.10 6.28 -10.40
C LEU A 21 16.40 7.61 -10.09
N HIS A 22 17.05 8.75 -10.32
CA HIS A 22 16.51 10.05 -9.92
C HIS A 22 15.12 10.33 -10.51
N ALA A 23 14.94 10.20 -11.83
CA ALA A 23 13.66 10.48 -12.48
C ALA A 23 12.54 9.50 -12.08
N PRO A 24 12.76 8.16 -12.06
CA PRO A 24 11.77 7.21 -11.54
C PRO A 24 11.38 7.46 -10.09
N VAL A 25 12.35 7.73 -9.20
CA VAL A 25 12.09 8.00 -7.79
C VAL A 25 11.34 9.31 -7.60
N ALA A 26 11.70 10.37 -8.34
CA ALA A 26 10.97 11.63 -8.30
C ALA A 26 9.50 11.45 -8.74
N ARG A 27 9.25 10.65 -9.79
CA ARG A 27 7.90 10.30 -10.24
C ARG A 27 7.12 9.54 -9.15
N LEU A 28 7.76 8.57 -8.48
CA LEU A 28 7.17 7.80 -7.38
C LEU A 28 6.86 8.65 -6.15
N LEU A 29 7.78 9.56 -5.76
CA LEU A 29 7.64 10.38 -4.55
C LEU A 29 6.63 11.51 -4.72
N ARG A 30 6.41 12.02 -5.93
CA ARG A 30 5.50 13.15 -6.18
C ARG A 30 4.10 12.98 -5.57
N PRO A 31 3.36 11.87 -5.78
CA PRO A 31 2.05 11.68 -5.15
C PRO A 31 2.13 11.61 -3.61
N LEU A 32 3.22 11.06 -3.05
CA LEU A 32 3.45 11.03 -1.60
C LEU A 32 3.68 12.42 -1.03
N VAL A 33 4.56 13.21 -1.65
CA VAL A 33 4.81 14.60 -1.27
C VAL A 33 3.52 15.42 -1.36
N ARG A 34 2.68 15.21 -2.40
CA ARG A 34 1.36 15.85 -2.48
C ARG A 34 0.47 15.51 -1.29
N LEU A 35 0.41 14.24 -0.88
CA LEU A 35 -0.34 13.81 0.30
C LEU A 35 0.22 14.45 1.58
N PHE A 36 1.54 14.47 1.74
CA PHE A 36 2.22 15.06 2.89
C PHE A 36 1.90 16.55 3.05
N VAL A 37 2.02 17.32 1.96
CA VAL A 37 1.65 18.74 1.92
C VAL A 37 0.16 18.91 2.26
N ALA A 38 -0.72 18.10 1.66
CA ALA A 38 -2.16 18.16 1.94
C ALA A 38 -2.54 17.80 3.39
N ARG A 39 -1.65 17.10 4.11
CA ARG A 39 -1.84 16.69 5.51
C ARG A 39 -0.95 17.45 6.50
N GLY A 40 -0.26 18.51 6.06
CA GLY A 40 0.56 19.35 6.92
C GLY A 40 1.89 18.72 7.36
N ILE A 41 2.32 17.63 6.74
CA ILE A 41 3.67 17.09 6.96
C ILE A 41 4.66 18.01 6.25
N THR A 42 5.51 18.65 7.04
CA THR A 42 6.50 19.61 6.54
C THR A 42 7.75 18.92 6.01
N PHE A 43 8.51 19.62 5.17
CA PHE A 43 9.78 19.10 4.65
C PHE A 43 10.77 18.70 5.76
N PRO A 44 10.97 19.50 6.84
CA PRO A 44 11.79 19.06 7.97
C PRO A 44 11.30 17.76 8.62
N ALA A 45 9.98 17.63 8.87
CA ALA A 45 9.41 16.42 9.46
C ALA A 45 9.60 15.18 8.58
N LEU A 46 9.43 15.32 7.26
CA LEU A 46 9.74 14.25 6.31
C LEU A 46 11.24 13.92 6.30
N THR A 47 12.11 14.93 6.38
CA THR A 47 13.56 14.72 6.39
C THR A 47 14.00 13.97 7.64
N ASP A 48 13.42 14.28 8.79
CA ASP A 48 13.71 13.59 10.06
C ASP A 48 13.32 12.11 9.97
N LEU A 49 12.12 11.81 9.46
CA LEU A 49 11.66 10.44 9.18
C LEU A 49 12.59 9.70 8.20
N LEU A 50 13.01 10.37 7.12
CA LEU A 50 13.94 9.78 6.16
C LEU A 50 15.31 9.51 6.78
N ARG A 51 15.83 10.40 7.64
CA ARG A 51 17.10 10.15 8.35
C ARG A 51 17.01 8.91 9.23
N GLU A 52 15.90 8.74 9.96
CA GLU A 52 15.62 7.53 10.74
C GLU A 52 15.61 6.27 9.86
N LEU A 53 14.89 6.31 8.74
CA LEU A 53 14.80 5.18 7.81
C LEU A 53 16.16 4.84 7.17
N TYR A 54 16.95 5.84 6.76
CA TYR A 54 18.27 5.63 6.18
C TYR A 54 19.22 4.95 7.18
N VAL A 55 19.25 5.42 8.43
CA VAL A 55 20.05 4.81 9.49
C VAL A 55 19.60 3.37 9.75
N ASN A 56 18.29 3.15 9.85
CA ASN A 56 17.71 1.83 10.10
C ASN A 56 18.06 0.82 8.98
N VAL A 57 17.80 1.17 7.72
CA VAL A 57 18.10 0.31 6.57
C VAL A 57 19.61 0.03 6.48
N ALA A 58 20.47 1.03 6.68
CA ALA A 58 21.91 0.82 6.67
C ALA A 58 22.40 -0.09 7.82
N GLU A 59 21.76 -0.01 8.97
CA GLU A 59 22.09 -0.82 10.15
C GLU A 59 21.69 -2.28 9.99
N TYR A 60 20.48 -2.55 9.50
CA TYR A 60 19.91 -3.91 9.48
C TYR A 60 20.03 -4.61 8.13
N ASP A 61 19.77 -3.92 7.01
CA ASP A 61 19.67 -4.55 5.69
C ASP A 61 21.02 -4.63 4.96
N PHE A 62 21.95 -3.73 5.30
CA PHE A 62 23.31 -3.66 4.73
C PHE A 62 24.40 -4.10 5.71
N ALA A 63 24.01 -4.80 6.79
CA ALA A 63 24.93 -5.43 7.71
C ALA A 63 25.77 -6.51 7.00
N LEU A 64 27.05 -6.58 7.35
CA LEU A 64 27.93 -7.64 6.85
C LEU A 64 27.84 -8.85 7.79
N ALA A 65 27.69 -10.05 7.22
CA ALA A 65 27.64 -11.28 7.99
C ALA A 65 28.86 -11.41 8.92
N GLY A 66 28.60 -11.61 10.21
CA GLY A 66 29.62 -11.77 11.25
C GLY A 66 30.37 -10.49 11.65
N LYS A 67 29.91 -9.30 11.24
CA LYS A 67 30.49 -8.01 11.66
C LYS A 67 29.42 -7.08 12.22
N GLU A 68 29.68 -6.49 13.37
CA GLU A 68 28.84 -5.42 13.90
C GLU A 68 28.82 -4.21 12.97
N GLN A 69 27.65 -3.58 12.82
CA GLN A 69 27.57 -2.27 12.18
C GLN A 69 28.10 -1.19 13.11
N THR A 70 29.13 -0.48 12.63
CA THR A 70 29.73 0.66 13.34
C THR A 70 29.13 1.97 12.85
N ASP A 71 29.09 2.99 13.72
CA ASP A 71 28.59 4.33 13.37
C ASP A 71 29.32 4.91 12.14
N SER A 72 30.62 4.63 12.01
CA SER A 72 31.43 5.07 10.88
C SER A 72 30.96 4.47 9.56
N ARG A 73 30.55 3.19 9.57
CA ARG A 73 30.04 2.51 8.37
C ARG A 73 28.63 2.99 8.02
N VAL A 74 27.76 3.17 9.02
CA VAL A 74 26.42 3.74 8.80
C VAL A 74 26.53 5.17 8.25
N THR A 75 27.43 5.99 8.79
CA THR A 75 27.73 7.34 8.27
C THR A 75 28.18 7.27 6.80
N LEU A 76 29.09 6.33 6.47
CA LEU A 76 29.58 6.14 5.11
C LEU A 76 28.48 5.73 4.12
N LEU A 77 27.57 4.83 4.53
CA LEU A 77 26.49 4.32 3.67
C LEU A 77 25.36 5.34 3.46
N THR A 78 25.09 6.17 4.47
CA THR A 78 23.93 7.07 4.47
C THR A 78 24.28 8.52 4.17
N GLY A 79 25.54 8.92 4.30
CA GLY A 79 25.96 10.33 4.30
C GLY A 79 25.50 11.12 5.53
N ILE A 80 24.81 10.48 6.49
CA ILE A 80 24.30 11.16 7.69
C ILE A 80 25.42 11.32 8.71
N HIS A 81 25.59 12.53 9.22
CA HIS A 81 26.65 12.85 10.17
C HIS A 81 26.65 11.94 11.41
N ARG A 82 27.83 11.52 11.87
CA ARG A 82 28.02 10.55 12.97
C ARG A 82 27.25 10.88 14.25
N LYS A 83 27.13 12.17 14.62
CA LYS A 83 26.37 12.61 15.80
C LYS A 83 24.88 12.25 15.67
N GLU A 84 24.33 12.39 14.48
CA GLU A 84 22.93 12.08 14.19
C GLU A 84 22.70 10.57 14.12
N VAL A 85 23.62 9.82 13.48
CA VAL A 85 23.60 8.35 13.52
C VAL A 85 23.56 7.83 14.95
N ARG A 86 24.45 8.32 15.82
CA ARG A 86 24.50 7.89 17.23
C ARG A 86 23.21 8.22 17.99
N ARG A 87 22.55 9.35 17.67
CA ARG A 87 21.26 9.72 18.25
C ARG A 87 20.15 8.75 17.82
N LEU A 88 20.14 8.36 16.56
CA LEU A 88 19.07 7.57 15.95
C LEU A 88 19.17 6.07 16.23
N ARG A 89 20.38 5.50 16.27
CA ARG A 89 20.60 4.06 16.56
C ARG A 89 20.14 3.64 17.97
N GLY A 90 20.08 4.58 18.91
CA GLY A 90 19.63 4.32 20.29
C GLY A 90 18.11 4.36 20.49
N ALA A 91 17.34 4.72 19.46
CA ALA A 91 15.89 4.90 19.56
C ALA A 91 15.07 3.61 19.34
N GLY A 92 15.72 2.49 18.99
CA GLY A 92 15.08 1.18 18.75
C GLY A 92 14.58 1.00 17.31
N ALA A 93 14.56 -0.24 16.83
CA ALA A 93 14.11 -0.62 15.48
C ALA A 93 13.05 -1.74 15.54
N PRO A 94 12.20 -1.94 14.51
CA PRO A 94 12.04 -1.18 13.26
C PRO A 94 10.68 -0.45 13.14
N VAL A 95 10.57 0.44 12.15
CA VAL A 95 9.32 1.06 11.63
C VAL A 95 8.32 -0.01 11.10
N SER A 96 8.66 -1.29 11.18
CA SER A 96 7.77 -2.42 10.90
C SER A 96 6.94 -2.80 12.13
N GLN A 97 6.14 -1.87 12.63
CA GLN A 97 4.87 -2.23 13.22
C GLN A 97 3.78 -1.49 12.46
N LEU A 98 3.50 -1.94 11.23
CA LEU A 98 2.08 -1.95 10.86
C LEU A 98 1.40 -2.73 11.99
N PRO A 99 0.37 -2.18 12.68
CA PRO A 99 -0.40 -3.01 13.58
C PRO A 99 -0.83 -4.24 12.77
N GLY A 100 -0.38 -5.43 13.20
CA GLY A 100 -0.63 -6.72 12.56
C GLY A 100 -2.09 -7.15 12.60
N VAL A 101 -2.99 -6.18 12.68
CA VAL A 101 -4.41 -6.36 12.72
C VAL A 101 -4.91 -5.97 11.33
N VAL A 102 -5.07 -6.96 10.46
CA VAL A 102 -6.16 -6.87 9.48
C VAL A 102 -7.37 -6.48 10.33
N SER A 103 -7.88 -5.26 10.15
CA SER A 103 -8.95 -4.75 11.00
C SER A 103 -10.06 -5.80 11.04
N ARG A 104 -10.66 -6.06 12.21
CA ARG A 104 -11.76 -7.04 12.33
C ARG A 104 -12.80 -6.81 11.22
N THR A 105 -13.09 -5.54 10.92
CA THR A 105 -13.89 -5.11 9.77
C THR A 105 -13.42 -5.71 8.45
N SER A 106 -12.13 -5.59 8.09
CA SER A 106 -11.57 -6.17 6.87
C SER A 106 -11.70 -7.69 6.82
N ARG A 107 -11.54 -8.41 7.95
CA ARG A 107 -11.75 -9.87 7.99
C ARG A 107 -13.22 -10.26 7.81
N ILE A 108 -14.15 -9.51 8.39
CA ILE A 108 -15.59 -9.71 8.24
C ILE A 108 -16.01 -9.45 6.78
N ILE A 109 -15.52 -8.38 6.16
CA ILE A 109 -15.76 -8.07 4.74
C ILE A 109 -15.19 -9.17 3.85
N ALA A 110 -13.93 -9.59 4.10
CA ALA A 110 -13.29 -10.64 3.33
C ALA A 110 -14.10 -11.94 3.40
N ARG A 111 -14.57 -12.34 4.59
CA ARG A 111 -15.42 -13.53 4.72
C ARG A 111 -16.75 -13.38 3.99
N TRP A 112 -17.40 -12.21 4.06
CA TRP A 112 -18.69 -11.97 3.37
C TRP A 112 -18.58 -12.15 1.86
N ILE A 113 -17.46 -11.74 1.25
CA ILE A 113 -17.27 -11.84 -0.21
C ILE A 113 -16.60 -13.15 -0.66
N ALA A 114 -16.12 -13.99 0.26
CA ALA A 114 -15.49 -15.28 -0.05
C ALA A 114 -16.41 -16.47 0.22
N ALA A 115 -17.09 -16.47 1.37
CA ALA A 115 -17.72 -17.68 1.86
C ALA A 115 -19.00 -17.99 1.05
N PRO A 116 -19.16 -19.22 0.51
CA PRO A 116 -20.32 -19.60 -0.30
C PRO A 116 -21.66 -19.39 0.42
N GLU A 117 -21.69 -19.51 1.75
CA GLU A 117 -22.90 -19.27 2.54
C GLU A 117 -23.35 -17.79 2.54
N PHE A 118 -22.46 -16.85 2.24
CA PHE A 118 -22.75 -15.40 2.24
C PHE A 118 -22.71 -14.77 0.84
N THR A 119 -22.56 -15.57 -0.22
CA THR A 119 -22.46 -15.09 -1.61
C THR A 119 -23.50 -15.74 -2.53
N ASP A 120 -23.85 -15.05 -3.62
CA ASP A 120 -24.68 -15.61 -4.68
C ASP A 120 -23.87 -16.52 -5.62
N GLY A 121 -24.54 -17.17 -6.58
CA GLY A 121 -23.88 -18.03 -7.57
C GLY A 121 -22.90 -17.32 -8.52
N GLN A 122 -22.73 -16.00 -8.39
CA GLN A 122 -21.76 -15.17 -9.10
C GLN A 122 -20.68 -14.60 -8.16
N GLY A 123 -20.62 -15.06 -6.90
CA GLY A 123 -19.65 -14.60 -5.90
C GLY A 123 -19.91 -13.19 -5.37
N ARG A 124 -21.13 -12.65 -5.55
CA ARG A 124 -21.50 -11.33 -5.01
C ARG A 124 -22.08 -11.50 -3.61
N PRO A 125 -21.76 -10.60 -2.65
CA PRO A 125 -22.26 -10.71 -1.28
C PRO A 125 -23.79 -10.62 -1.24
N LEU A 126 -24.42 -11.57 -0.55
CA LEU A 126 -25.86 -11.59 -0.32
C LEU A 126 -26.27 -10.48 0.67
N PRO A 127 -27.44 -9.84 0.48
CA PRO A 127 -28.09 -9.10 1.56
C PRO A 127 -28.38 -10.04 2.74
N LEU A 128 -27.85 -9.72 3.92
CA LEU A 128 -27.98 -10.60 5.10
C LEU A 128 -29.02 -10.06 6.08
N PRO A 129 -29.94 -10.89 6.60
CA PRO A 129 -30.75 -10.49 7.75
C PRO A 129 -29.84 -10.23 8.96
N ARG A 130 -30.27 -9.36 9.89
CA ARG A 130 -29.44 -9.01 11.06
C ARG A 130 -29.20 -10.21 11.98
N LEU A 131 -30.26 -10.98 12.20
CA LEU A 131 -30.30 -12.21 12.96
C LEU A 131 -30.72 -13.33 12.02
N ALA A 132 -30.28 -14.54 12.29
CA ALA A 132 -30.73 -15.68 11.53
C ALA A 132 -32.16 -16.05 11.96
N GLU A 133 -33.07 -16.25 11.00
CA GLU A 133 -34.41 -16.79 11.30
C GLU A 133 -34.34 -18.30 11.63
N GLU A 134 -33.34 -19.02 11.09
CA GLU A 134 -32.96 -20.42 11.37
C GLU A 134 -31.42 -20.58 11.33
N ALA A 135 -30.86 -21.79 11.11
CA ALA A 135 -29.41 -22.01 10.88
C ALA A 135 -28.92 -21.50 9.50
N GLY A 136 -29.47 -20.37 9.04
CA GLY A 136 -29.18 -19.73 7.76
C GLY A 136 -28.19 -18.56 7.88
N PRO A 137 -27.73 -18.03 6.74
CA PRO A 137 -26.79 -16.92 6.72
C PRO A 137 -27.40 -15.64 7.30
N SER A 138 -26.65 -14.98 8.18
CA SER A 138 -27.04 -13.71 8.80
C SER A 138 -25.81 -12.86 9.10
N PHE A 139 -26.01 -11.56 9.32
CA PHE A 139 -24.93 -10.67 9.73
C PHE A 139 -24.32 -11.09 11.07
N GLU A 140 -25.14 -11.59 12.00
CA GLU A 140 -24.67 -12.20 13.24
C GLU A 140 -23.76 -13.41 13.01
N ALA A 141 -24.17 -14.35 12.17
CA ALA A 141 -23.38 -15.54 11.85
C ALA A 141 -22.05 -15.17 11.17
N LEU A 142 -22.08 -14.19 10.26
CA LEU A 142 -20.89 -13.66 9.59
C LEU A 142 -19.88 -13.09 10.60
N VAL A 143 -20.33 -12.23 11.51
CA VAL A 143 -19.45 -11.62 12.53
C VAL A 143 -18.92 -12.68 13.49
N ALA A 144 -19.79 -13.59 13.97
CA ALA A 144 -19.44 -14.66 14.89
C ALA A 144 -18.42 -15.65 14.29
N GLY A 145 -18.46 -15.85 12.97
CA GLY A 145 -17.48 -16.64 12.22
C GLY A 145 -16.07 -16.03 12.18
N VAL A 146 -15.92 -14.74 12.51
CA VAL A 146 -14.63 -14.03 12.47
C VAL A 146 -14.11 -13.67 13.87
N THR A 147 -14.98 -13.27 14.79
CA THR A 147 -14.60 -12.84 16.14
C THR A 147 -15.71 -13.07 17.15
N ARG A 148 -15.34 -13.35 18.41
CA ARG A 148 -16.25 -13.42 19.55
C ARG A 148 -16.15 -12.20 20.48
N ASP A 149 -15.25 -11.27 20.19
CA ASP A 149 -14.88 -10.17 21.09
C ASP A 149 -15.77 -8.92 20.93
N VAL A 150 -16.60 -8.88 19.87
CA VAL A 150 -17.47 -7.74 19.57
C VAL A 150 -18.86 -8.23 19.25
N ARG A 151 -19.88 -7.52 19.76
CA ARG A 151 -21.28 -7.82 19.45
C ARG A 151 -21.60 -7.43 18.00
N PRO A 152 -22.28 -8.30 17.21
CA PRO A 152 -22.64 -7.99 15.82
C PRO A 152 -23.39 -6.66 15.67
N ARG A 153 -24.26 -6.32 16.62
CA ARG A 153 -24.97 -5.03 16.62
C ARG A 153 -24.03 -3.82 16.63
N ALA A 154 -22.97 -3.86 17.45
CA ALA A 154 -22.01 -2.76 17.52
C ALA A 154 -21.23 -2.60 16.20
N VAL A 155 -20.89 -3.73 15.56
CA VAL A 155 -20.28 -3.72 14.22
C VAL A 155 -21.22 -3.12 13.19
N LEU A 156 -22.50 -3.52 13.20
CA LEU A 156 -23.51 -2.99 12.27
C LEU A 156 -23.71 -1.49 12.44
N ASP A 157 -23.88 -1.02 13.67
CA ASP A 157 -24.08 0.42 13.96
C ASP A 157 -22.89 1.25 13.44
N GLU A 158 -21.66 0.79 13.65
CA GLU A 158 -20.46 1.43 13.10
C GLU A 158 -20.42 1.41 11.56
N TRP A 159 -20.82 0.30 10.94
CA TRP A 159 -20.77 0.16 9.48
C TRP A 159 -21.81 1.02 8.77
N LEU A 160 -22.98 1.21 9.38
CA LEU A 160 -24.01 2.13 8.87
C LEU A 160 -23.53 3.58 8.98
N ASP A 161 -22.96 3.98 10.12
CA ASP A 161 -22.42 5.33 10.35
C ASP A 161 -21.29 5.68 9.36
N ARG A 162 -20.41 4.70 9.10
CA ARG A 162 -19.26 4.88 8.20
C ARG A 162 -19.57 4.64 6.72
N GLY A 163 -20.82 4.31 6.38
CA GLY A 163 -21.25 4.04 5.01
C GLY A 163 -20.55 2.83 4.37
N LEU A 164 -20.23 1.80 5.17
CA LEU A 164 -19.73 0.50 4.70
C LEU A 164 -20.89 -0.45 4.36
N ALA A 165 -22.03 -0.29 5.00
CA ALA A 165 -23.24 -1.03 4.70
C ALA A 165 -24.47 -0.10 4.71
N VAL A 166 -25.56 -0.57 4.12
CA VAL A 166 -26.88 0.03 4.21
C VAL A 166 -27.90 -1.02 4.60
N LEU A 167 -29.10 -0.57 4.99
CA LEU A 167 -30.25 -1.44 5.14
C LEU A 167 -31.11 -1.30 3.89
N ASP A 168 -31.53 -2.42 3.31
CA ASP A 168 -32.55 -2.41 2.26
C ASP A 168 -33.96 -2.22 2.84
N ASP A 169 -34.96 -2.17 1.95
CA ASP A 169 -36.37 -1.97 2.33
C ASP A 169 -36.92 -3.11 3.20
N GLN A 170 -36.26 -4.27 3.19
CA GLN A 170 -36.57 -5.44 4.00
C GLN A 170 -35.75 -5.47 5.31
N GLY A 171 -34.94 -4.45 5.60
CA GLY A 171 -34.13 -4.34 6.80
C GLY A 171 -32.91 -5.26 6.81
N ARG A 172 -32.52 -5.83 5.66
CA ARG A 172 -31.31 -6.66 5.50
C ARG A 172 -30.09 -5.76 5.30
N VAL A 173 -28.96 -6.21 5.82
CA VAL A 173 -27.67 -5.54 5.70
C VAL A 173 -27.12 -5.81 4.31
N VAL A 174 -26.87 -4.74 3.56
CA VAL A 174 -26.26 -4.78 2.22
C VAL A 174 -24.88 -4.17 2.31
N LEU A 175 -23.86 -4.93 1.95
CA LEU A 175 -22.48 -4.45 1.85
C LEU A 175 -22.35 -3.50 0.66
N LEU A 176 -21.85 -2.28 0.89
CA LEU A 176 -21.60 -1.34 -0.20
C LEU A 176 -20.27 -1.65 -0.89
N GLU A 177 -20.19 -1.48 -2.21
CA GLU A 177 -18.91 -1.63 -2.94
C GLU A 177 -17.82 -0.65 -2.45
N GLY A 178 -18.25 0.49 -1.90
CA GLY A 178 -17.36 1.43 -1.22
C GLY A 178 -16.70 0.87 0.04
N ALA A 179 -17.16 -0.24 0.60
CA ALA A 179 -16.61 -0.86 1.80
C ALA A 179 -15.30 -1.61 1.57
N TYR A 180 -15.00 -1.95 0.31
CA TYR A 180 -13.72 -2.56 -0.08
C TYR A 180 -12.54 -1.59 0.07
N LEU A 181 -12.82 -0.28 0.14
CA LEU A 181 -11.83 0.78 0.27
C LEU A 181 -12.26 1.72 1.41
N PRO A 182 -11.50 1.84 2.51
CA PRO A 182 -11.88 2.74 3.60
C PRO A 182 -12.11 4.17 3.07
N ARG A 183 -13.35 4.65 3.13
CA ARG A 183 -13.69 6.04 2.77
C ARG A 183 -13.32 6.96 3.93
N GLY A 184 -12.85 8.15 3.59
CA GLY A 184 -12.68 9.26 4.54
C GLY A 184 -11.43 9.20 5.40
N GLY A 185 -10.26 9.51 4.80
CA GLY A 185 -9.17 10.32 5.39
C GLY A 185 -8.62 10.00 6.79
N GLY A 186 -8.96 8.87 7.39
CA GLY A 186 -8.66 8.49 8.77
C GLY A 186 -7.81 7.22 8.89
N GLU A 187 -7.57 6.78 10.12
CA GLU A 187 -6.60 5.72 10.48
C GLU A 187 -6.75 4.40 9.68
N PRO A 188 -7.97 3.87 9.40
CA PRO A 188 -8.11 2.65 8.61
C PRO A 188 -7.75 2.84 7.13
N GLN A 189 -7.99 4.03 6.56
CA GLN A 189 -7.58 4.35 5.20
C GLN A 189 -6.05 4.40 5.09
N PHE A 190 -5.39 5.00 6.08
CA PHE A 190 -3.93 5.06 6.12
C PHE A 190 -3.28 3.69 6.35
N SER A 191 -3.94 2.78 7.08
CA SER A 191 -3.49 1.40 7.23
C SER A 191 -3.52 0.62 5.92
N CYS A 192 -4.63 0.67 5.18
CA CYS A 192 -4.72 0.05 3.85
C CYS A 192 -3.77 0.69 2.84
N PHE A 193 -3.67 2.03 2.84
CA PHE A 193 -2.72 2.78 2.02
C PHE A 193 -1.29 2.34 2.30
N GLY A 194 -0.88 2.32 3.56
CA GLY A 194 0.45 1.91 4.00
C GLY A 194 0.77 0.48 3.59
N ARG A 195 -0.13 -0.47 3.88
CA ARG A 195 0.06 -1.89 3.52
C ARG A 195 0.20 -2.11 2.02
N ASN A 196 -0.77 -1.63 1.24
CA ASN A 196 -0.82 -1.92 -0.19
C ASN A 196 0.33 -1.24 -0.94
N LEU A 197 0.63 0.01 -0.60
CA LEU A 197 1.73 0.73 -1.26
C LEU A 197 3.09 0.17 -0.84
N HIS A 198 3.27 -0.14 0.45
CA HIS A 198 4.50 -0.77 0.95
C HIS A 198 4.78 -2.08 0.21
N ASP A 199 3.81 -2.99 0.13
CA ASP A 199 4.02 -4.31 -0.47
C ASP A 199 4.33 -4.23 -1.96
N HIS A 200 3.66 -3.32 -2.68
CA HIS A 200 3.95 -3.10 -4.08
C HIS A 200 5.37 -2.56 -4.28
N VAL A 201 5.77 -1.56 -3.50
CA VAL A 201 7.14 -1.01 -3.54
C VAL A 201 8.17 -2.07 -3.15
N ALA A 202 7.92 -2.85 -2.10
CA ALA A 202 8.81 -3.91 -1.64
C ALA A 202 9.00 -5.00 -2.70
N ALA A 203 7.92 -5.45 -3.34
CA ALA A 203 7.99 -6.41 -4.44
C ALA A 203 8.78 -5.85 -5.65
N ALA A 204 8.56 -4.59 -6.01
CA ALA A 204 9.30 -3.92 -7.09
C ALA A 204 10.78 -3.75 -6.76
N VAL A 205 11.13 -3.38 -5.52
CA VAL A 205 12.52 -3.24 -5.06
C VAL A 205 13.23 -4.59 -5.02
N GLU A 206 12.60 -5.65 -4.48
CA GLU A 206 13.20 -6.99 -4.46
C GLU A 206 13.37 -7.55 -5.89
N ASN A 207 12.48 -7.22 -6.83
CA ASN A 207 12.66 -7.57 -8.24
C ASN A 207 13.88 -6.89 -8.91
N ILE A 208 14.37 -5.78 -8.34
CA ILE A 208 15.58 -5.07 -8.78
C ILE A 208 16.82 -5.59 -8.03
N MET A 209 16.71 -5.76 -6.71
CA MET A 209 17.83 -6.05 -5.81
C MET A 209 18.13 -7.55 -5.65
N GLY A 210 17.09 -8.38 -5.72
CA GLY A 210 17.09 -9.79 -5.37
C GLY A 210 17.47 -10.74 -6.50
N LYS A 211 17.54 -12.02 -6.16
CA LYS A 211 17.69 -13.14 -7.10
C LYS A 211 16.35 -13.87 -7.25
N ALA A 212 16.20 -14.68 -8.30
CA ALA A 212 14.96 -15.40 -8.59
C ALA A 212 14.46 -16.28 -7.41
N PRO A 213 13.14 -16.55 -7.30
CA PRO A 213 12.08 -16.11 -8.21
C PRO A 213 11.64 -14.67 -7.95
N ARG A 214 11.32 -13.96 -9.03
CA ARG A 214 10.80 -12.59 -8.98
C ARG A 214 9.34 -12.60 -8.53
N PHE A 215 8.94 -11.62 -7.73
CA PHE A 215 7.54 -11.36 -7.44
C PHE A 215 6.77 -11.00 -8.72
N LEU A 216 5.49 -11.38 -8.76
CA LEU A 216 4.58 -10.97 -9.84
C LEU A 216 4.23 -9.48 -9.68
N GLU A 217 5.01 -8.63 -10.32
CA GLU A 217 4.79 -7.18 -10.44
C GLU A 217 4.69 -6.87 -11.94
N ARG A 218 3.45 -6.64 -12.42
CA ARG A 218 3.13 -6.45 -13.84
C ARG A 218 1.99 -5.46 -13.97
N ALA A 219 2.08 -4.61 -14.99
CA ALA A 219 1.00 -3.72 -15.40
C ALA A 219 0.87 -3.70 -16.93
N VAL A 220 -0.36 -3.52 -17.39
CA VAL A 220 -0.69 -3.31 -18.81
C VAL A 220 -0.70 -1.82 -19.09
N HIS A 221 0.01 -1.37 -20.12
CA HIS A 221 0.21 0.04 -20.42
C HIS A 221 -0.26 0.37 -21.84
N PHE A 222 -1.08 1.40 -21.96
CA PHE A 222 -1.52 1.98 -23.23
C PHE A 222 -1.58 3.50 -23.09
N ASP A 223 -0.90 4.21 -23.99
CA ASP A 223 -0.86 5.68 -24.01
C ASP A 223 -1.72 6.23 -25.17
N GLY A 224 -2.03 7.53 -25.12
CA GLY A 224 -2.74 8.22 -26.22
C GLY A 224 -4.20 7.81 -26.41
N LEU A 225 -4.84 7.31 -25.34
CA LEU A 225 -6.26 6.90 -25.37
C LEU A 225 -7.19 8.11 -25.41
N SER A 226 -8.31 7.99 -26.14
CA SER A 226 -9.41 8.95 -26.01
C SER A 226 -10.07 8.83 -24.64
N GLN A 227 -10.70 9.91 -24.16
CA GLN A 227 -11.43 9.92 -22.89
C GLN A 227 -12.45 8.77 -22.81
N THR A 228 -13.27 8.61 -23.85
CA THR A 228 -14.29 7.55 -23.93
C THR A 228 -13.68 6.15 -23.84
N LEU A 229 -12.54 5.91 -24.49
CA LEU A 229 -11.87 4.63 -24.43
C LEU A 229 -11.27 4.39 -23.03
N ALA A 230 -10.65 5.41 -22.44
CA ALA A 230 -10.08 5.33 -21.10
C ALA A 230 -11.15 5.04 -20.03
N GLU A 231 -12.34 5.66 -20.12
CA GLU A 231 -13.49 5.37 -19.25
C GLU A 231 -13.97 3.93 -19.39
N ARG A 232 -14.11 3.45 -20.64
CA ARG A 232 -14.52 2.06 -20.91
C ARG A 232 -13.51 1.05 -20.37
N LEU A 233 -12.21 1.31 -20.56
CA LEU A 233 -11.14 0.44 -20.05
C LEU A 233 -11.05 0.49 -18.53
N GLU A 234 -11.30 1.64 -17.90
CA GLU A 234 -11.40 1.73 -16.44
C GLU A 234 -12.55 0.86 -15.92
N ALA A 235 -13.75 1.00 -16.48
CA ALA A 235 -14.91 0.22 -16.08
C ALA A 235 -14.65 -1.29 -16.23
N ARG A 236 -14.13 -1.72 -17.39
CA ARG A 236 -13.81 -3.13 -17.63
C ARG A 236 -12.66 -3.63 -16.74
N GLY A 237 -11.66 -2.80 -16.50
CA GLY A 237 -10.56 -3.11 -15.59
C GLY A 237 -11.04 -3.33 -14.16
N ARG A 238 -12.02 -2.53 -13.68
CA ARG A 238 -12.64 -2.73 -12.37
C ARG A 238 -13.36 -4.08 -12.27
N GLU A 239 -14.14 -4.46 -13.29
CA GLU A 239 -14.80 -5.77 -13.32
C GLU A 239 -13.78 -6.91 -13.22
N ILE A 240 -12.77 -6.92 -14.08
CA ILE A 240 -11.71 -7.96 -14.09
C ILE A 240 -10.98 -8.01 -12.75
N ALA A 241 -10.62 -6.85 -12.19
CA ALA A 241 -9.92 -6.76 -10.91
C ALA A 241 -10.78 -7.31 -9.77
N MET A 242 -12.06 -6.96 -9.72
CA MET A 242 -12.96 -7.42 -8.67
C MET A 242 -13.21 -8.93 -8.76
N ASP A 243 -13.35 -9.49 -9.96
CA ASP A 243 -13.53 -10.93 -10.15
C ASP A 243 -12.28 -11.69 -9.69
N ALA A 244 -11.09 -11.22 -10.06
CA ALA A 244 -9.82 -11.81 -9.62
C ALA A 244 -9.63 -11.73 -8.09
N LEU A 245 -9.95 -10.59 -7.47
CA LEU A 245 -9.88 -10.43 -6.02
C LEU A 245 -10.86 -11.35 -5.29
N ARG A 246 -12.09 -11.48 -5.78
CA ARG A 246 -13.10 -12.40 -5.21
C ARG A 246 -12.62 -13.84 -5.30
N GLN A 247 -12.15 -14.27 -6.47
CA GLN A 247 -11.64 -15.62 -6.68
C GLN A 247 -10.48 -15.93 -5.72
N ALA A 248 -9.46 -15.07 -5.69
CA ALA A 248 -8.29 -15.23 -4.84
C ALA A 248 -8.65 -15.26 -3.35
N ASN A 249 -9.60 -14.42 -2.93
CA ASN A 249 -10.07 -14.38 -1.55
C ASN A 249 -10.86 -15.63 -1.17
N ALA A 250 -11.72 -16.16 -2.06
CA ALA A 250 -12.46 -17.39 -1.82
C ALA A 250 -11.53 -18.61 -1.70
N GLU A 251 -10.54 -18.72 -2.59
CA GLU A 251 -9.54 -19.80 -2.55
C GLU A 251 -8.71 -19.74 -1.26
N ALA A 252 -8.28 -18.55 -0.84
CA ALA A 252 -7.51 -18.38 0.38
C ALA A 252 -8.32 -18.61 1.66
N ASP A 253 -9.56 -18.11 1.72
CA ASP A 253 -10.45 -18.34 2.87
C ASP A 253 -10.70 -19.84 3.08
N ALA A 254 -11.01 -20.57 2.00
CA ALA A 254 -11.18 -22.01 2.03
C ALA A 254 -9.91 -22.75 2.46
N ALA A 255 -8.74 -22.37 1.92
CA ALA A 255 -7.47 -22.99 2.28
C ALA A 255 -7.07 -22.74 3.75
N CYS A 256 -7.48 -21.60 4.32
CA CYS A 256 -7.17 -21.24 5.71
C CYS A 256 -7.99 -22.02 6.76
N ILE A 257 -9.06 -22.73 6.39
CA ILE A 257 -9.89 -23.50 7.34
C ILE A 257 -9.09 -24.61 8.01
N ASP A 258 -8.25 -25.31 7.25
CA ASP A 258 -7.45 -26.45 7.70
C ASP A 258 -5.95 -26.12 7.89
N ASP A 259 -5.55 -24.85 7.68
CA ASP A 259 -4.16 -24.42 7.82
C ASP A 259 -3.80 -24.25 9.32
N PRO A 260 -2.72 -24.89 9.81
CA PRO A 260 -2.29 -24.74 11.21
C PRO A 260 -1.72 -23.35 11.54
N GLY A 261 -1.59 -22.46 10.54
CA GLY A 261 -0.99 -21.14 10.67
C GLY A 261 0.54 -21.16 10.57
N GLY A 262 1.13 -19.96 10.57
CA GLY A 262 2.58 -19.80 10.52
C GLY A 262 3.04 -18.35 10.48
N THR A 263 4.30 -18.13 10.09
CA THR A 263 4.94 -16.81 10.01
C THR A 263 4.88 -16.18 8.62
N HIS A 264 4.18 -16.81 7.68
CA HIS A 264 4.09 -16.33 6.29
C HIS A 264 2.87 -15.44 6.11
N ARG A 265 3.05 -14.37 5.33
CA ARG A 265 1.99 -13.45 4.93
C ARG A 265 1.86 -13.47 3.42
N TRP A 266 0.62 -13.61 2.93
CA TRP A 266 0.29 -13.48 1.53
C TRP A 266 -0.60 -12.25 1.31
N ASN A 267 -0.34 -11.52 0.23
CA ASN A 267 -1.18 -10.42 -0.22
C ASN A 267 -1.33 -10.48 -1.73
N PHE A 268 -2.56 -10.38 -2.18
CA PHE A 268 -2.91 -10.22 -3.59
C PHE A 268 -3.66 -8.90 -3.75
N GLY A 269 -2.99 -7.92 -4.33
CA GLY A 269 -3.51 -6.57 -4.53
C GLY A 269 -3.53 -6.23 -6.02
N ILE A 270 -4.63 -5.63 -6.46
CA ILE A 270 -4.80 -5.13 -7.82
C ILE A 270 -5.14 -3.64 -7.74
N TYR A 271 -4.58 -2.86 -8.65
CA TYR A 271 -4.94 -1.46 -8.82
C TYR A 271 -5.30 -1.19 -10.28
N VAL A 272 -6.30 -0.33 -10.47
CA VAL A 272 -6.63 0.25 -11.77
C VAL A 272 -6.43 1.75 -11.61
N PHE A 273 -5.56 2.31 -12.43
CA PHE A 273 -5.24 3.74 -12.41
C PHE A 273 -5.55 4.34 -13.78
N ARG A 274 -6.20 5.50 -13.75
CA ARG A 274 -6.42 6.37 -14.90
C ARG A 274 -6.10 7.80 -14.48
N GLU A 275 -5.40 8.51 -15.34
CA GLU A 275 -5.19 9.95 -15.22
C GLU A 275 -5.43 10.63 -16.56
N GLU A 276 -5.76 11.91 -16.52
CA GLU A 276 -5.63 12.77 -17.69
C GLU A 276 -4.14 13.12 -17.84
N THR A 277 -3.55 12.71 -18.97
CA THR A 277 -2.16 13.07 -19.28
C THR A 277 -2.15 14.50 -19.83
N PRO A 278 -1.35 15.42 -19.25
CA PRO A 278 -1.12 16.72 -19.86
C PRO A 278 -0.62 16.55 -21.30
N PRO A 279 -1.01 17.43 -22.25
CA PRO A 279 -0.50 17.36 -23.61
C PRO A 279 1.02 17.41 -23.59
N ALA A 280 1.66 16.57 -24.40
CA ALA A 280 3.11 16.56 -24.55
C ALA A 280 3.58 17.98 -24.95
N ILE A 281 4.44 18.58 -24.12
CA ILE A 281 5.05 19.86 -24.45
C ILE A 281 5.89 19.62 -25.70
N THR A 282 5.40 20.09 -26.86
CA THR A 282 6.16 20.02 -28.11
C THR A 282 7.34 20.96 -27.96
N PRO A 283 8.60 20.48 -28.08
CA PRO A 283 9.74 21.38 -28.02
C PRO A 283 9.61 22.44 -29.13
N PRO A 284 9.97 23.70 -28.85
CA PRO A 284 9.86 24.76 -29.84
C PRO A 284 10.64 24.36 -31.10
N ALA A 285 10.05 24.61 -32.27
CA ALA A 285 10.67 24.32 -33.55
C ALA A 285 12.08 24.96 -33.59
N PRO A 286 13.10 24.26 -34.12
CA PRO A 286 14.43 24.82 -34.21
C PRO A 286 14.36 26.14 -34.99
N VAL A 287 14.82 27.21 -34.35
CA VAL A 287 14.94 28.53 -34.98
C VAL A 287 15.89 28.34 -36.16
N ALA A 288 15.39 28.50 -37.38
CA ALA A 288 16.21 28.50 -38.57
C ALA A 288 17.21 29.65 -38.45
N THR A 289 18.49 29.32 -38.23
CA THR A 289 19.58 30.28 -38.39
C THR A 289 19.66 30.68 -39.86
N ALA A 290 19.32 31.94 -40.14
CA ALA A 290 19.59 32.61 -41.40
C ALA A 290 21.05 33.10 -41.44
#